data_AF-A0A8S0TNS3-F1
#
_entry.id   AF-A0A8S0TNS3-F1
#
_cell.length_a   1.000
_cell.length_b   1.000
_cell.length_c   1.000
_cell.angle_alpha   90.00
_cell.angle_beta   90.00
_cell.angle_gamma   90.00
#
_symmetry.space_group_name_H-M   'P 1'
#
loop_
_entity.id
_entity.type
_entity.pdbx_description
1 polymer ?
#
loop_
_entity_poly.entity_id
_entity_poly.type
_entity_poly.pdbx_seq_one_letter_code
_entity_poly.pdbx_strand_id
1 'polypeptide(L)'
;MDCPTLGGATRGAGAKQISVLVKNLVESNVSKNAIRLVYSLGYKLDHELLKVVFAFHFQRGAQITVIVSSVNKMLKLHATDGAVPVTPGIQLVEATAPASSENYNEVVGAVSSFCEYLAPLLHLSKPGASTGVVPAAAAAAASLMSDGGGTTL
;
A
#
# COMPACT_ATOMS: atom_id res chain seq x y z
N MET A 1 17.46 -26.20 5.33
CA MET A 1 16.43 -25.51 6.13
C MET A 1 16.39 -24.08 5.65
N ASP A 2 15.54 -23.81 4.67
CA ASP A 2 15.38 -22.48 4.11
C ASP A 2 14.39 -21.72 5.00
N CYS A 3 14.92 -20.86 5.86
CA CYS A 3 14.09 -19.88 6.55
C CYS A 3 13.45 -18.99 5.47
N PRO A 4 12.11 -18.95 5.32
CA PRO A 4 11.49 -17.95 4.48
C PRO A 4 11.83 -16.59 5.08
N THR A 5 12.48 -15.73 4.30
CA THR A 5 12.76 -14.35 4.69
C THR A 5 11.46 -13.68 5.12
N LEU A 6 11.38 -13.33 6.41
CA LEU A 6 10.26 -12.63 7.00
C LEU A 6 10.02 -11.33 6.20
N GLY A 7 8.83 -11.16 5.62
CA GLY A 7 8.47 -9.95 4.86
C GLY A 7 8.66 -10.00 3.33
N GLY A 8 9.20 -11.08 2.78
CA GLY A 8 9.28 -11.27 1.32
C GLY A 8 7.91 -11.56 0.69
N ALA A 9 7.71 -11.13 -0.55
CA ALA A 9 6.59 -11.62 -1.37
C ALA A 9 6.69 -13.14 -1.50
N THR A 10 5.61 -13.88 -1.28
CA THR A 10 5.58 -15.33 -1.54
C THR A 10 6.05 -15.58 -2.97
N ARG A 11 7.09 -16.39 -3.14
CA ARG A 11 7.74 -16.64 -4.44
C ARG A 11 7.54 -18.12 -4.79
N GLY A 12 7.10 -18.42 -6.01
CA GLY A 12 6.83 -19.78 -6.48
C GLY A 12 5.87 -19.81 -7.67
N ALA A 13 5.70 -20.97 -8.31
CA ALA A 13 4.82 -21.13 -9.47
C ALA A 13 3.37 -20.73 -9.15
N GLY A 14 2.86 -21.08 -7.96
CA GLY A 14 1.55 -20.64 -7.48
C GLY A 14 1.46 -19.12 -7.28
N ALA A 15 2.53 -18.47 -6.82
CA ALA A 15 2.55 -17.02 -6.62
C ALA A 15 2.50 -16.20 -7.92
N LYS A 16 2.82 -16.80 -9.07
CA LYS A 16 2.66 -16.15 -10.39
C LYS A 16 1.22 -16.19 -10.91
N GLN A 17 0.42 -17.17 -10.49
CA GLN A 17 -0.98 -17.30 -10.91
C GLN A 17 -1.93 -16.41 -10.11
N ILE A 18 -1.49 -15.88 -8.98
CA ILE A 18 -2.29 -15.03 -8.10
C ILE A 18 -2.17 -13.56 -8.52
N SER A 19 -3.31 -12.95 -8.81
CA SER A 19 -3.50 -11.53 -9.19
C SER A 19 -3.02 -10.55 -8.12
N VAL A 20 -3.01 -11.00 -6.86
CA VAL A 20 -2.64 -10.22 -5.67
C VAL A 20 -1.25 -10.62 -5.15
N LEU A 21 -0.57 -9.68 -4.50
CA LEU A 21 0.70 -9.93 -3.82
C LEU A 21 0.45 -10.38 -2.37
N VAL A 22 1.06 -11.48 -1.97
CA VAL A 22 0.94 -12.02 -0.60
C VAL A 22 2.29 -11.88 0.09
N LYS A 23 2.27 -11.37 1.33
CA LYS A 23 3.44 -11.16 2.18
C LYS A 23 3.12 -11.55 3.61
N ASN A 24 4.10 -12.15 4.29
CA ASN A 24 4.01 -12.40 5.72
C ASN A 24 4.36 -11.11 6.47
N LEU A 25 3.48 -10.68 7.38
CA LEU A 25 3.68 -9.50 8.22
C LEU A 25 3.79 -9.94 9.69
N VAL A 26 4.83 -9.46 10.38
CA VAL A 26 4.96 -9.59 11.83
C VAL A 26 5.10 -8.19 12.40
N GLU A 27 4.16 -7.83 13.27
CA GLU A 27 4.13 -6.54 13.94
C GLU A 27 4.63 -6.69 15.38
N SER A 28 5.46 -5.74 15.81
CA SER A 28 5.96 -5.67 17.19
C SER A 28 6.00 -4.23 17.63
N ASN A 29 5.58 -3.98 18.87
CA ASN A 29 5.52 -2.65 19.45
C ASN A 29 6.67 -2.45 20.45
N VAL A 30 7.30 -1.27 20.42
CA VAL A 30 8.39 -0.90 21.33
C VAL A 30 7.99 0.36 22.08
N SER A 31 7.99 0.28 23.42
CA SER A 31 7.54 1.38 24.29
C SER A 31 8.58 2.47 24.56
N LYS A 32 9.86 2.19 24.27
CA LYS A 32 10.99 3.09 24.52
C LYS A 32 11.74 3.38 23.21
N ASN A 33 12.94 3.94 23.33
CA ASN A 33 13.77 4.32 22.19
C ASN A 33 14.13 3.10 21.31
N ALA A 34 13.36 2.89 20.24
CA ALA A 34 13.54 1.79 19.31
C ALA A 34 14.86 1.88 18.53
N ILE A 35 15.34 3.09 18.23
CA ILE A 35 16.60 3.30 17.49
C ILE A 35 17.79 2.75 18.29
N ARG A 36 17.84 3.02 19.60
CA ARG A 36 18.89 2.46 20.47
C ARG A 36 18.86 0.94 20.52
N LEU A 37 17.67 0.34 20.60
CA LEU A 37 17.52 -1.11 20.58
C LEU A 37 18.08 -1.69 19.28
N VAL A 38 17.68 -1.13 18.13
CA VAL A 38 18.14 -1.56 16.81
C VAL A 38 19.67 -1.44 16.68
N TYR A 39 20.26 -0.36 17.19
CA TYR A 39 21.72 -0.19 17.22
C TYR A 39 22.42 -1.18 18.16
N SER A 40 21.83 -1.51 19.32
CA SER A 40 22.40 -2.50 20.24
C SER A 40 22.42 -3.91 19.66
N LEU A 41 21.54 -4.19 18.71
CA LEU A 41 21.50 -5.44 17.94
C LEU A 41 22.48 -5.45 16.76
N GLY A 42 23.25 -4.38 16.56
CA GLY A 42 24.26 -4.27 15.49
C GLY A 42 23.74 -3.73 14.15
N TYR A 43 22.46 -3.36 14.06
CA TYR A 43 21.91 -2.74 12.85
C TYR A 43 22.29 -1.26 12.79
N LYS A 44 22.24 -0.69 11.57
CA LYS A 44 22.44 0.74 11.31
C LYS A 44 21.25 1.29 10.55
N LEU A 45 20.94 2.56 10.79
CA LEU A 45 19.89 3.25 10.08
C LEU A 45 20.39 3.60 8.67
N ASP A 46 19.65 3.16 7.66
CA ASP A 46 20.01 3.37 6.26
C ASP A 46 19.28 4.60 5.69
N HIS A 47 17.95 4.55 5.68
CA HIS A 47 17.10 5.61 5.14
C HIS A 47 15.90 5.89 6.06
N GLU A 48 15.44 7.14 6.06
CA GLU A 48 14.24 7.58 6.74
C GLU A 48 13.27 8.19 5.71
N LEU A 49 12.02 7.75 5.75
CA LEU A 49 10.96 8.21 4.87
C LEU A 49 9.78 8.70 5.71
N LEU A 50 9.19 9.82 5.31
CA LEU A 50 7.95 10.36 5.87
C LEU A 50 6.79 10.02 4.94
N LYS A 51 5.94 9.09 5.36
CA LYS A 51 4.73 8.67 4.62
C LYS A 51 3.52 9.41 5.19
N VAL A 52 2.87 10.23 4.36
CA VAL A 52 1.59 10.88 4.69
C VAL A 52 0.48 10.06 4.03
N VAL A 53 -0.55 9.71 4.79
CA VAL A 53 -1.53 8.69 4.39
C VAL A 53 -2.96 9.12 4.72
N PHE A 54 -3.87 8.79 3.82
CA PHE A 54 -5.30 8.62 4.11
C PHE A 54 -5.67 7.15 3.92
N ALA A 55 -6.42 6.59 4.88
CA ALA A 55 -6.85 5.20 4.86
C ALA A 55 -8.37 5.11 4.85
N PHE A 56 -8.89 4.24 3.99
CA PHE A 56 -10.29 3.89 3.89
C PHE A 56 -10.46 2.41 4.23
N HIS A 57 -11.43 2.09 5.06
CA HIS A 57 -11.72 0.71 5.46
C HIS A 57 -13.06 0.29 4.87
N PHE A 58 -13.06 -0.84 4.17
CA PHE A 58 -14.23 -1.42 3.52
C PHE A 58 -14.48 -2.83 4.06
N GLN A 59 -15.74 -3.21 4.16
CA GLN A 59 -16.16 -4.58 4.50
C GLN A 59 -16.87 -5.18 3.29
N ARG A 60 -16.18 -6.03 2.53
CA ARG A 60 -16.72 -6.68 1.32
C ARG A 60 -16.10 -8.07 1.15
N GLY A 61 -16.66 -9.07 1.85
CA GLY A 61 -16.10 -10.43 1.91
C GLY A 61 -14.85 -10.55 2.80
N ALA A 62 -14.04 -9.49 2.88
CA ALA A 62 -12.96 -9.32 3.84
C ALA A 62 -12.87 -7.84 4.28
N GLN A 63 -12.14 -7.57 5.36
CA GLN A 63 -11.77 -6.21 5.78
C GLN A 63 -10.66 -5.69 4.85
N ILE A 64 -11.05 -4.94 3.83
CA ILE A 64 -10.13 -4.37 2.85
C ILE A 64 -9.78 -2.96 3.29
N THR A 65 -8.49 -2.66 3.35
CA THR A 65 -7.95 -1.33 3.64
C THR A 65 -7.30 -0.76 2.40
N VAL A 66 -7.82 0.38 1.94
CA VAL A 66 -7.27 1.16 0.84
C VAL A 66 -6.49 2.33 1.42
N ILE A 67 -5.21 2.39 1.10
CA ILE A 67 -4.28 3.41 1.56
C ILE A 67 -3.88 4.27 0.36
N VAL A 68 -4.12 5.57 0.45
CA VAL A 68 -3.59 6.57 -0.48
C VAL A 68 -2.47 7.29 0.23
N SER A 69 -1.27 7.28 -0.35
CA SER A 69 -0.08 7.74 0.33
C SER A 69 0.84 8.61 -0.54
N SER A 70 1.42 9.62 0.09
CA SER A 70 2.55 10.40 -0.43
C SER A 70 3.79 10.07 0.38
N VAL A 71 4.88 9.72 -0.30
CA VAL A 71 6.14 9.32 0.32
C VAL A 71 7.16 10.43 0.13
N ASN A 72 7.72 10.92 1.22
CA ASN A 72 8.72 11.98 1.23
C ASN A 72 10.02 11.45 1.81
N LYS A 73 11.15 11.82 1.21
CA LYS A 73 12.48 11.52 1.72
C LYS A 73 12.88 12.59 2.74
N MET A 74 13.42 12.13 3.87
CA MET A 74 13.96 13.01 4.90
C MET A 74 15.40 13.38 4.55
N LEU A 75 15.68 14.66 4.28
CA LEU A 75 17.03 15.14 3.95
C LEU A 75 17.93 15.23 5.19
N LYS A 76 17.32 15.50 6.35
CA LYS A 76 17.98 15.51 7.65
C LYS A 76 17.20 14.57 8.56
N LEU A 77 17.94 13.75 9.29
CA LEU A 77 17.37 12.77 10.20
C LEU A 77 16.44 13.44 11.22
N HIS A 78 15.23 12.91 11.35
CA HIS A 78 14.18 13.36 12.27
C HIS A 78 13.63 14.78 12.01
N ALA A 79 14.01 15.44 10.92
CA ALA A 79 13.55 16.79 10.58
C ALA A 79 12.44 16.76 9.51
N THR A 80 11.18 16.82 9.95
CA THR A 80 10.01 16.68 9.05
C THR A 80 9.80 17.90 8.14
N ASP A 81 10.22 19.08 8.56
CA ASP A 81 9.94 20.35 7.87
C ASP A 81 10.66 20.47 6.52
N GLY A 82 11.75 19.72 6.34
CA GLY A 82 12.56 19.70 5.11
C GLY A 82 12.34 18.44 4.26
N ALA A 83 11.25 17.68 4.48
CA ALA A 83 10.97 16.47 3.72
C ALA A 83 10.63 16.81 2.26
N VAL A 84 11.21 16.05 1.32
CA VAL A 84 11.03 16.27 -0.12
C VAL A 84 10.28 15.08 -0.72
N PRO A 85 9.22 15.28 -1.52
CA PRO A 85 8.48 14.18 -2.14
C PRO A 85 9.38 13.33 -3.03
N VAL A 86 9.33 12.01 -2.86
CA VAL A 86 10.08 11.05 -3.68
C VAL A 86 9.52 11.03 -5.10
N THR A 87 8.21 11.15 -5.23
CA THR A 87 7.49 11.18 -6.51
C THR A 87 6.51 12.36 -6.54
N PRO A 88 6.96 13.57 -6.92
CA PRO A 88 6.10 14.75 -6.99
C PRO A 88 4.88 14.51 -7.91
N GLY A 89 3.70 14.91 -7.45
CA GLY A 89 2.46 14.80 -8.24
C GLY A 89 1.89 13.38 -8.39
N ILE A 90 2.50 12.36 -7.76
CA ILE A 90 2.03 10.98 -7.80
C ILE A 90 1.70 10.51 -6.39
N GLN A 91 0.51 9.94 -6.22
CA GLN A 91 0.10 9.28 -4.99
C GLN A 91 0.13 7.76 -5.22
N LEU A 92 0.65 7.03 -4.24
CA LEU A 92 0.63 5.58 -4.24
C LEU A 92 -0.66 5.11 -3.59
N VAL A 93 -1.43 4.31 -4.33
CA VAL A 93 -2.63 3.66 -3.82
C VAL A 93 -2.37 2.18 -3.62
N GLU A 94 -2.68 1.68 -2.43
CA GLU A 94 -2.48 0.28 -2.04
C GLU A 94 -3.77 -0.27 -1.46
N ALA A 95 -4.26 -1.39 -1.99
CA ALA A 95 -5.37 -2.14 -1.41
C ALA A 95 -4.84 -3.41 -0.75
N THR A 96 -5.09 -3.55 0.55
CA THR A 96 -4.60 -4.68 1.35
C THR A 96 -5.73 -5.28 2.17
N ALA A 97 -5.60 -6.56 2.50
CA ALA A 97 -6.48 -7.22 3.45
C ALA A 97 -5.65 -8.24 4.25
N PRO A 98 -5.85 -8.33 5.58
CA PRO A 98 -5.21 -9.36 6.37
C PRO A 98 -5.76 -10.73 5.99
N ALA A 99 -4.89 -11.74 5.93
CA ALA A 99 -5.25 -13.11 5.65
C ALA A 99 -4.55 -14.06 6.63
N SER A 100 -5.23 -15.14 7.00
CA SER A 100 -4.67 -16.30 7.70
C SER A 100 -4.53 -17.47 6.72
N SER A 101 -3.92 -18.56 7.18
CA SER A 101 -3.84 -19.81 6.40
C SER A 101 -5.21 -20.42 6.09
N GLU A 102 -6.25 -20.05 6.83
CA GLU A 102 -7.58 -20.66 6.76
C GLU A 102 -8.51 -19.92 5.79
N ASN A 103 -8.39 -18.59 5.70
CA ASN A 103 -9.29 -17.75 4.89
C ASN A 103 -8.62 -17.17 3.63
N TYR A 104 -7.40 -17.64 3.32
CA TYR A 104 -6.57 -17.13 2.24
C TYR A 104 -7.30 -16.96 0.90
N ASN A 105 -7.98 -18.01 0.43
CA ASN A 105 -8.64 -18.00 -0.88
C ASN A 105 -9.80 -17.00 -0.94
N GLU A 106 -10.54 -16.86 0.16
CA GLU A 106 -11.66 -15.92 0.28
C GLU A 106 -11.15 -14.48 0.23
N VAL A 107 -10.08 -14.17 0.97
CA VAL A 107 -9.47 -12.84 0.99
C VAL A 107 -8.92 -12.47 -0.39
N VAL A 108 -8.24 -13.40 -1.07
CA VAL A 108 -7.73 -13.16 -2.44
C VAL A 108 -8.87 -12.88 -3.42
N GLY A 109 -9.97 -13.64 -3.33
CA GLY A 109 -11.17 -13.40 -4.15
C GLY A 109 -11.80 -12.04 -3.87
N ALA A 110 -11.95 -11.68 -2.59
CA ALA A 110 -12.51 -10.40 -2.16
C ALA A 110 -11.69 -9.19 -2.65
N VAL A 111 -10.36 -9.25 -2.48
CA VAL A 111 -9.45 -8.19 -2.95
C VAL A 111 -9.47 -8.10 -4.48
N SER A 112 -9.48 -9.23 -5.19
CA SER A 112 -9.54 -9.24 -6.66
C SER A 112 -10.83 -8.60 -7.19
N SER A 113 -11.99 -9.02 -6.66
CA SER A 113 -13.29 -8.43 -7.02
C SER A 113 -13.37 -6.95 -6.67
N PHE A 114 -12.75 -6.53 -5.57
CA PHE A 114 -12.70 -5.13 -5.19
C PHE A 114 -11.82 -4.29 -6.15
N CYS A 115 -10.69 -4.83 -6.60
CA CYS A 115 -9.86 -4.18 -7.62
C CYS A 115 -10.61 -4.01 -8.96
N GLU A 116 -11.39 -5.02 -9.38
CA GLU A 116 -12.24 -4.92 -10.58
C GLU A 116 -13.32 -3.84 -10.43
N TYR A 117 -13.91 -3.74 -9.24
CA TYR A 117 -14.89 -2.69 -8.94
C TYR A 117 -14.28 -1.28 -9.02
N LEU A 118 -13.01 -1.12 -8.63
CA LEU A 118 -12.30 0.16 -8.71
C LEU A 118 -11.71 0.44 -10.10
N ALA A 119 -11.64 -0.54 -11.00
CA ALA A 119 -10.99 -0.42 -12.31
C ALA A 119 -11.41 0.80 -13.16
N PRO A 120 -12.69 1.26 -13.13
CA PRO A 120 -13.09 2.47 -13.85
C PRO A 120 -12.45 3.78 -13.32
N LEU A 121 -12.07 3.80 -12.05
CA LEU A 121 -11.50 4.98 -11.37
C LEU A 121 -9.99 4.88 -11.20
N LEU A 122 -9.51 3.68 -10.91
CA LEU A 122 -8.12 3.42 -10.53
C LEU A 122 -7.69 2.04 -11.02
N HIS A 123 -6.55 2.00 -11.71
CA HIS A 123 -5.95 0.74 -12.14
C HIS A 123 -5.02 0.21 -11.05
N LEU A 124 -5.46 -0.83 -10.34
CA LEU A 124 -4.65 -1.54 -9.35
C LEU A 124 -4.01 -2.77 -9.99
N SER A 125 -2.72 -2.94 -9.77
CA SER A 125 -1.97 -4.09 -10.28
C SER A 125 -1.01 -4.64 -9.23
N LYS A 126 -0.56 -5.86 -9.48
CA LYS A 126 0.45 -6.51 -8.63
C LYS A 126 1.74 -5.68 -8.65
N PRO A 127 2.27 -5.28 -7.47
CA PRO A 127 3.53 -4.54 -7.41
C PRO A 127 4.65 -5.27 -8.17
N GLY A 128 5.33 -4.56 -9.07
CA GLY A 128 6.38 -5.10 -9.94
C GLY A 128 5.92 -5.48 -11.35
N ALA A 129 4.62 -5.57 -11.62
CA ALA A 129 4.08 -5.56 -12.97
C ALA A 129 3.74 -4.11 -13.33
N SER A 130 4.55 -3.47 -14.17
CA SER A 130 4.30 -2.09 -14.60
C SER A 130 3.07 -2.04 -15.52
N THR A 131 1.90 -1.76 -14.97
CA THR A 131 0.78 -1.23 -15.74
C THR A 131 0.95 0.29 -15.70
N GLY A 132 1.43 0.86 -16.81
CA GLY A 132 1.85 2.27 -16.90
C GLY A 132 0.79 3.27 -16.43
N VAL A 133 1.22 4.52 -16.19
CA VAL A 133 0.36 5.65 -15.82
C VAL A 133 -0.81 5.74 -16.81
N VAL A 134 -2.02 5.36 -16.37
CA VAL A 134 -3.20 5.29 -17.26
C VAL A 134 -3.83 6.68 -17.37
N PRO A 135 -3.91 7.28 -18.58
CA PRO A 135 -4.55 8.59 -18.79
C PRO A 135 -6.04 8.62 -18.40
N ALA A 136 -6.70 7.47 -18.36
CA ALA A 136 -8.13 7.33 -18.04
C ALA A 136 -8.48 7.72 -16.61
N ALA A 137 -7.57 7.57 -15.64
CA ALA A 137 -7.81 7.99 -14.26
C ALA A 137 -7.89 9.52 -14.14
N ALA A 138 -7.10 10.25 -14.94
CA ALA A 138 -7.15 11.71 -14.98
C ALA A 138 -8.47 12.22 -15.58
N ALA A 139 -9.00 11.55 -16.61
CA ALA A 139 -10.29 11.88 -17.20
C ALA A 139 -11.45 11.60 -16.24
N ALA A 140 -11.44 10.45 -15.54
CA ALA A 140 -12.47 10.11 -14.55
C ALA A 140 -12.45 11.04 -13.32
N ALA A 141 -11.25 11.40 -12.82
CA ALA A 141 -11.11 12.37 -11.74
C ALA A 141 -11.60 13.77 -12.14
N ALA A 142 -11.33 14.20 -13.38
CA ALA A 142 -11.85 15.48 -13.90
C ALA A 142 -13.39 15.48 -13.98
N SER A 143 -14.02 14.36 -14.36
CA SER A 143 -15.48 14.23 -14.36
C SER A 143 -16.09 14.32 -12.96
N LEU A 144 -15.49 13.69 -11.94
CA LEU A 144 -15.97 13.81 -10.55
C LEU A 144 -15.81 15.22 -9.97
N MET A 145 -14.71 15.92 -10.30
CA MET A 145 -14.51 17.31 -9.87
C MET A 145 -15.45 18.29 -10.57
N SER A 146 -15.92 17.96 -11.78
CA SER A 146 -16.86 18.78 -12.54
C SER A 146 -18.32 18.63 -12.11
N ASP A 147 -18.68 17.56 -11.39
CA ASP A 147 -20.07 17.24 -11.01
C ASP A 147 -20.52 17.88 -9.68
N GLY A 148 -19.66 18.68 -9.04
CA GLY A 148 -19.93 19.36 -7.76
C GLY A 148 -20.87 20.58 -7.84
N GLY A 149 -21.74 20.66 -8.86
CA GLY A 149 -22.59 21.82 -9.15
C GLY A 149 -24.05 21.45 -9.40
N GLY A 150 -24.81 21.22 -8.33
CA GLY A 150 -26.27 21.06 -8.35
C GLY A 150 -26.70 19.85 -7.50
N THR A 151 -27.49 19.97 -6.45
CA THR A 151 -28.81 20.61 -6.43
C THR A 151 -29.21 20.86 -4.97
N THR A 152 -29.50 22.12 -4.62
CA THR A 152 -30.36 22.45 -3.48
C THR A 152 -31.81 22.34 -3.95
N LEU A 153 -32.57 21.43 -3.34
CA LEU A 153 -34.01 21.57 -3.13
C LEU A 153 -34.33 21.15 -1.71
#